data_AF-A0A4W4GD10-F1
#
_entry.id   AF-A0A4W4GD10-F1
#
_cell.length_a   1.000
_cell.length_b   1.000
_cell.length_c   1.000
_cell.angle_alpha   90.00
_cell.angle_beta   90.00
_cell.angle_gamma   90.00
#
_symmetry.space_group_name_H-M   'P 1'
#
loop_
_entity.id
_entity.type
_entity.pdbx_description
1 polymer ?
#
loop_
_entity_poly.entity_id
_entity_poly.type
_entity_poly.pdbx_seq_one_letter_code
_entity_poly.pdbx_strand_id
1 'polypeptide(L)'
;MCSKEESGAGDDIDSLLETIEKTNGLSHQSVKGGNVLSFVCLMFSPILSFRNLNPETELKRYFGARAVLGDQRPRQRQRQFHRSTWMTTPKDTWPRFSRPGITMNLLESANGLQFFAFEHSRDYQQVQFKFFDAVESMDPNNIVVLLQLNPYHIDSLLQLSDVCRIQEDQETARDLIERALYSFECAFHPVFSLTSGTSRLDYCRPENRAFYLAVYKHMMFLEKRGCPRTALEYCKLILSLDPDNDPLCMLLLIDFLCLRCREYAFLIRLYEEWEAHRNLSQLPNFAYSVALACYHLSQQEETTPEESQHVKLRSDRLLQDALIMFPGVLMPLLDLCTVQPDAAVSSHAFFGPRCRLGLPPALSELEGLYVGRCHSVWKEAGVMLWMEGNVQEVLRRVDAKDPIVEDCQNKRKQRYQSAPRNIHRHVLLSEIKEATSTLPLDVTTHPVMSYDPLPPLDSVVSYNSAFQGPKDT
;
A
#
# COMPACT_ATOMS: atom_id res chain seq x y z
N MET A 1 46.32 8.44 29.84
CA MET A 1 46.00 9.10 28.56
C MET A 1 45.49 8.04 27.60
N CYS A 2 44.37 8.33 26.95
CA CYS A 2 43.66 7.58 25.92
C CYS A 2 42.93 6.28 26.31
N SER A 3 41.62 6.50 26.50
CA SER A 3 40.47 5.63 26.31
C SER A 3 40.54 4.77 25.04
N LYS A 4 40.03 3.55 25.13
CA LYS A 4 39.42 2.81 24.00
C LYS A 4 38.02 2.40 24.44
N GLU A 5 37.03 3.00 23.81
CA GLU A 5 35.64 2.57 23.83
C GLU A 5 35.51 1.36 22.90
N GLU A 6 35.00 0.24 23.42
CA GLU A 6 34.49 -0.87 22.61
C GLU A 6 33.05 -0.56 22.22
N SER A 7 32.83 -0.39 20.91
CA SER A 7 31.51 -0.26 20.30
C SER A 7 30.76 -1.59 20.42
N GLY A 8 29.62 -1.58 21.10
CA GLY A 8 28.72 -2.72 21.26
C GLY A 8 28.21 -3.24 19.92
N ALA A 9 28.42 -4.53 19.69
CA ALA A 9 27.80 -5.30 18.62
C ALA A 9 26.27 -5.31 18.82
N GLY A 10 25.55 -4.80 17.82
CA GLY A 10 24.10 -4.93 17.71
C GLY A 10 23.76 -6.30 17.14
N ASP A 11 23.62 -7.29 18.02
CA ASP A 11 23.06 -8.61 17.72
C ASP A 11 21.90 -8.84 18.71
N ASP A 12 20.67 -8.37 18.42
CA ASP A 12 19.49 -8.83 19.19
C ASP A 12 18.12 -8.51 18.54
N ILE A 13 17.93 -8.78 17.25
CA ILE A 13 16.57 -8.81 16.63
C ILE A 13 16.36 -10.10 15.84
N ASP A 14 17.34 -10.49 15.01
CA ASP A 14 17.26 -11.74 14.26
C ASP A 14 17.33 -12.99 15.17
N SER A 15 18.06 -12.89 16.29
CA SER A 15 18.11 -13.96 17.29
C SER A 15 16.79 -14.11 18.07
N LEU A 16 16.02 -13.03 18.21
CA LEU A 16 14.70 -13.04 18.86
C LEU A 16 13.64 -13.73 17.98
N LEU A 17 13.73 -13.59 16.65
CA LEU A 17 12.86 -14.31 15.72
C LEU A 17 13.12 -15.83 15.73
N GLU A 18 14.40 -16.26 15.80
CA GLU A 18 14.75 -17.68 15.96
C GLU A 18 14.34 -18.26 17.33
N THR A 19 14.33 -17.43 18.38
CA THR A 19 13.99 -17.90 19.73
C THR A 19 12.48 -18.14 19.89
N ILE A 20 11.64 -17.37 19.20
CA ILE A 20 10.17 -17.54 19.22
C ILE A 20 9.75 -18.92 18.67
N GLU A 21 10.48 -19.47 17.69
CA GLU A 21 10.23 -20.81 17.15
C GLU A 21 10.49 -21.93 18.18
N LYS A 22 11.40 -21.71 19.15
CA LYS A 22 11.78 -22.73 20.14
C LYS A 22 10.88 -22.77 21.37
N THR A 23 10.22 -21.67 21.72
CA THR A 23 9.42 -21.57 22.97
C THR A 23 7.98 -22.07 22.87
N ASN A 24 7.41 -22.18 21.68
CA ASN A 24 6.07 -22.74 21.49
C ASN A 24 6.12 -24.25 21.31
N GLY A 25 6.31 -24.96 22.43
CA GLY A 25 6.18 -26.41 22.53
C GLY A 25 4.75 -26.89 22.29
N LEU A 26 4.31 -26.89 21.04
CA LEU A 26 3.29 -27.81 20.53
C LEU A 26 3.82 -28.37 19.22
N SER A 27 4.14 -29.66 19.24
CA SER A 27 4.66 -30.44 18.13
C SER A 27 3.77 -30.31 16.89
N HIS A 28 4.16 -29.48 15.92
CA HIS A 28 3.70 -29.58 14.55
C HIS A 28 4.92 -29.72 13.65
N GLN A 29 4.92 -30.80 12.88
CA GLN A 29 6.00 -31.18 11.97
C GLN A 29 6.36 -30.00 11.07
N SER A 30 7.61 -29.59 11.15
CA SER A 30 8.26 -28.63 10.25
C SER A 30 7.97 -29.02 8.79
N VAL A 31 7.01 -28.34 8.18
CA VAL A 31 6.86 -28.31 6.73
C VAL A 31 7.95 -27.40 6.21
N LYS A 32 8.97 -28.00 5.60
CA LYS A 32 10.07 -27.32 4.90
C LYS A 32 9.52 -26.15 4.06
N GLY A 33 10.26 -25.03 4.02
CA GLY A 33 9.94 -23.74 3.37
C GLY A 33 9.67 -23.73 1.86
N GLY A 34 9.24 -24.85 1.26
CA GLY A 34 8.68 -24.89 -0.09
C GLY A 34 7.17 -24.63 -0.16
N ASN A 35 6.42 -24.75 0.94
CA ASN A 35 4.95 -24.62 0.91
C ASN A 35 4.43 -23.18 1.03
N VAL A 36 5.19 -22.25 1.61
CA VAL A 36 4.76 -20.83 1.75
C VAL A 36 4.76 -20.12 0.39
N LEU A 37 5.80 -20.36 -0.42
CA LEU A 37 5.91 -19.88 -1.81
C LEU A 37 4.76 -20.39 -2.70
N SER A 38 4.34 -21.64 -2.49
CA SER A 38 3.17 -22.22 -3.18
C SER A 38 1.87 -21.52 -2.78
N PHE A 39 1.69 -21.24 -1.49
CA PHE A 39 0.47 -20.60 -0.96
C PHE A 39 0.28 -19.16 -1.44
N VAL A 40 1.35 -18.36 -1.43
CA VAL A 40 1.33 -16.96 -1.89
C VAL A 40 1.06 -16.88 -3.41
N CYS A 41 1.66 -17.77 -4.21
CA CYS A 41 1.41 -17.84 -5.65
C CYS A 41 -0.01 -18.28 -6.03
N LEU A 42 -0.57 -19.25 -5.30
CA LEU A 42 -1.92 -19.76 -5.55
C LEU A 42 -3.00 -18.72 -5.25
N MET A 43 -2.73 -17.78 -4.34
CA MET A 43 -3.59 -16.63 -4.08
C MET A 43 -3.58 -15.62 -5.23
N PHE A 44 -2.43 -15.24 -5.79
CA PHE A 44 -2.42 -14.20 -6.83
C PHE A 44 -2.78 -14.71 -8.24
N SER A 45 -2.59 -16.01 -8.53
CA SER A 45 -2.79 -16.57 -9.87
C SER A 45 -4.24 -16.56 -10.42
N PRO A 46 -5.32 -16.62 -9.61
CA PRO A 46 -6.69 -16.44 -10.10
C PRO A 46 -7.33 -15.06 -9.79
N ILE A 47 -6.61 -14.09 -9.23
CA ILE A 47 -7.24 -12.87 -8.67
C ILE A 47 -7.11 -11.64 -9.59
N LEU A 48 -6.03 -11.52 -10.37
CA LEU A 48 -5.82 -10.38 -11.27
C LEU A 48 -6.50 -10.61 -12.62
N SER A 49 -7.67 -10.00 -12.81
CA SER A 49 -8.37 -10.05 -14.10
C SER A 49 -7.90 -8.92 -15.00
N PHE A 50 -7.33 -9.25 -16.17
CA PHE A 50 -6.99 -8.26 -17.22
C PHE A 50 -8.16 -7.32 -17.55
N ARG A 51 -9.40 -7.78 -17.40
CA ARG A 51 -10.61 -6.96 -17.66
C ARG A 51 -10.74 -5.79 -16.70
N ASN A 52 -10.24 -5.96 -15.48
CA ASN A 52 -10.33 -4.99 -14.39
C ASN A 52 -9.11 -4.06 -14.31
N LEU A 53 -8.09 -4.22 -15.17
CA LEU A 53 -6.96 -3.28 -15.24
C LEU A 53 -7.27 -2.02 -16.05
N ASN A 54 -8.34 -2.06 -16.88
CA ASN A 54 -8.77 -0.91 -17.65
C ASN A 54 -9.86 -0.11 -16.90
N PRO A 55 -9.59 1.14 -16.50
CA PRO A 55 -10.55 1.97 -15.78
C PRO A 55 -11.81 2.28 -16.59
N GLU A 56 -11.73 2.31 -17.92
CA GLU A 56 -12.91 2.51 -18.75
C GLU A 56 -13.93 1.39 -18.56
N THR A 57 -13.50 0.15 -18.31
CA THR A 57 -14.42 -0.98 -18.09
C THR A 57 -15.30 -0.73 -16.87
N GLU A 58 -14.69 -0.23 -15.78
CA GLU A 58 -15.39 0.09 -14.54
C GLU A 58 -16.29 1.33 -14.71
N LEU A 59 -15.79 2.39 -15.33
CA LEU A 59 -16.59 3.59 -15.60
C LEU A 59 -17.78 3.29 -16.51
N LYS A 60 -17.61 2.46 -17.55
CA LYS A 60 -18.69 2.03 -18.45
C LYS A 60 -19.73 1.19 -17.71
N ARG A 61 -19.33 0.44 -16.67
CA ARG A 61 -20.27 -0.31 -15.81
C ARG A 61 -21.13 0.63 -14.96
N TYR A 62 -20.57 1.71 -14.43
CA TYR A 62 -21.31 2.66 -13.58
C TYR A 62 -22.17 3.65 -14.36
N PHE A 63 -21.62 4.26 -15.42
CA PHE A 63 -22.26 5.37 -16.13
C PHE A 63 -22.83 4.98 -17.50
N GLY A 64 -22.55 3.77 -17.98
CA GLY A 64 -22.88 3.33 -19.33
C GLY A 64 -21.88 3.82 -20.38
N ALA A 65 -21.75 3.07 -21.48
CA ALA A 65 -20.73 3.33 -22.49
C ALA A 65 -20.85 4.70 -23.17
N ARG A 66 -22.07 5.18 -23.37
CA ARG A 66 -22.34 6.46 -24.04
C ARG A 66 -21.93 7.67 -23.19
N ALA A 67 -22.06 7.59 -21.87
CA ALA A 67 -21.65 8.68 -20.98
C ALA A 67 -20.12 8.79 -20.87
N VAL A 68 -19.42 7.66 -20.93
CA VAL A 68 -17.96 7.59 -20.76
C VAL A 68 -17.22 7.94 -22.06
N LEU A 69 -17.70 7.45 -23.20
CA LEU A 69 -17.05 7.68 -24.50
C LEU A 69 -17.58 8.93 -25.21
N GLY A 70 -18.71 9.51 -24.75
CA GLY A 70 -19.42 10.57 -25.46
C GLY A 70 -19.90 10.13 -26.85
N ASP A 71 -20.12 11.09 -27.75
CA ASP A 71 -20.46 10.84 -29.16
C ASP A 71 -19.23 10.50 -30.03
N GLN A 72 -18.14 10.02 -29.43
CA GLN A 72 -16.99 9.54 -30.17
C GLN A 72 -17.39 8.29 -30.96
N ARG A 73 -17.78 8.49 -32.23
CA ARG A 73 -17.90 7.40 -33.21
C ARG A 73 -16.60 6.62 -33.21
N PRO A 74 -16.63 5.27 -33.25
CA PRO A 74 -15.41 4.50 -33.41
C PRO A 74 -14.73 4.95 -34.70
N ARG A 75 -13.69 5.78 -34.59
CA ARG A 75 -12.88 6.20 -35.72
C ARG A 75 -12.34 4.91 -36.35
N GLN A 76 -12.43 4.84 -37.67
CA GLN A 76 -11.90 3.74 -38.48
C GLN A 76 -10.57 3.28 -37.90
N ARG A 77 -10.43 1.96 -37.71
CA ARG A 77 -9.19 1.29 -37.34
C ARG A 77 -8.10 1.63 -38.37
N GLN A 78 -7.46 2.80 -38.24
CA GLN A 78 -6.11 2.97 -38.73
C GLN A 78 -5.26 2.05 -37.85
N ARG A 79 -4.88 0.90 -38.41
CA ARG A 79 -3.89 0.01 -37.81
C ARG A 79 -2.55 0.76 -37.78
N GLN A 80 -2.37 1.63 -36.78
CA GLN A 80 -1.03 1.95 -36.34
C GLN A 80 -0.51 0.73 -35.58
N PHE A 81 0.70 0.28 -35.91
CA PHE A 81 1.39 -0.85 -35.29
C PHE A 81 1.87 -0.52 -33.86
N HIS A 82 1.02 0.10 -33.04
CA HIS A 82 1.29 0.24 -31.62
C HIS A 82 1.08 -1.11 -30.95
N ARG A 83 2.04 -1.54 -30.12
CA ARG A 83 1.87 -2.71 -29.24
C ARG A 83 0.59 -2.50 -28.42
N SER A 84 -0.23 -3.54 -28.30
CA SER A 84 -1.37 -3.51 -27.39
C SER A 84 -0.84 -3.45 -25.95
N THR A 85 -1.18 -2.37 -25.26
CA THR A 85 -0.87 -2.14 -23.86
C THR A 85 -2.12 -2.35 -23.01
N TRP A 86 -1.93 -2.84 -21.79
CA TRP A 86 -2.95 -3.23 -20.82
C TRP A 86 -3.13 -2.17 -19.74
N MET A 87 -2.04 -1.52 -19.31
CA MET A 87 -2.09 -0.57 -18.18
C MET A 87 -2.56 0.81 -18.63
N THR A 88 -2.20 1.20 -19.85
CA THR A 88 -2.49 2.53 -20.41
C THR A 88 -2.67 2.43 -21.92
N THR A 89 -3.32 3.42 -22.52
CA THR A 89 -3.46 3.52 -23.99
C THR A 89 -2.68 4.74 -24.46
N PRO A 90 -1.79 4.60 -25.47
CA PRO A 90 -1.04 5.72 -25.99
C PRO A 90 -1.99 6.80 -26.54
N LYS A 91 -1.74 8.05 -26.16
CA LYS A 91 -2.55 9.20 -26.60
C LYS A 91 -1.90 9.89 -27.78
N ASP A 92 -2.72 10.40 -28.70
CA ASP A 92 -2.26 11.16 -29.88
C ASP A 92 -1.51 12.46 -29.50
N THR A 93 -1.75 12.98 -28.29
CA THR A 93 -1.09 14.17 -27.74
C THR A 93 0.33 13.92 -27.26
N TRP A 94 0.73 12.65 -27.08
CA TRP A 94 2.06 12.32 -26.60
C TRP A 94 3.11 12.49 -27.69
N PRO A 95 4.35 12.88 -27.32
CA PRO A 95 5.47 12.87 -28.26
C PRO A 95 5.63 11.50 -28.93
N ARG A 96 6.29 11.44 -30.08
CA ARG A 96 6.50 10.15 -30.75
C ARG A 96 7.34 9.24 -29.85
N PHE A 97 6.84 8.04 -29.61
CA PHE A 97 7.56 7.05 -28.82
C PHE A 97 8.86 6.65 -29.54
N SER A 98 9.99 7.04 -28.95
CA SER A 98 11.32 6.58 -29.35
C SER A 98 11.76 5.42 -28.46
N ARG A 99 12.93 4.83 -28.73
CA ARG A 99 13.52 3.84 -27.81
C ARG A 99 13.58 4.45 -26.41
N PRO A 100 12.95 3.85 -25.38
CA PRO A 100 12.76 4.50 -24.09
C PRO A 100 14.03 4.53 -23.24
N GLY A 101 15.11 3.87 -23.69
CA GLY A 101 16.36 3.76 -22.94
C GLY A 101 16.28 2.86 -21.70
N ILE A 102 15.11 2.27 -21.43
CA ILE A 102 14.89 1.28 -20.38
C ILE A 102 14.52 -0.07 -21.01
N THR A 103 15.00 -1.15 -20.39
CA THR A 103 14.69 -2.53 -20.78
C THR A 103 14.50 -3.39 -19.54
N MET A 104 13.64 -4.42 -19.60
CA MET A 104 13.50 -5.39 -18.53
C MET A 104 14.25 -6.68 -18.87
N ASN A 105 15.07 -7.15 -17.94
CA ASN A 105 15.81 -8.40 -18.04
C ASN A 105 15.25 -9.45 -17.06
N LEU A 106 15.23 -10.70 -17.51
CA LEU A 106 14.99 -11.86 -16.66
C LEU A 106 16.30 -12.26 -15.99
N LEU A 107 16.38 -12.11 -14.67
CA LEU A 107 17.56 -12.42 -13.87
C LEU A 107 17.64 -13.92 -13.54
N GLU A 108 16.52 -14.48 -13.07
CA GLU A 108 16.45 -15.85 -12.59
C GLU A 108 15.06 -16.43 -12.80
N SER A 109 14.98 -17.76 -12.97
CA SER A 109 13.73 -18.52 -12.89
C SER A 109 13.91 -19.67 -11.92
N ALA A 110 13.26 -19.60 -10.77
CA ALA A 110 13.42 -20.56 -9.67
C ALA A 110 12.06 -20.87 -9.03
N ASN A 111 11.81 -22.15 -8.70
CA ASN A 111 10.60 -22.60 -8.01
C ASN A 111 9.26 -22.16 -8.65
N GLY A 112 9.22 -22.04 -9.99
CA GLY A 112 8.03 -21.54 -10.71
C GLY A 112 7.85 -20.02 -10.66
N LEU A 113 8.78 -19.29 -10.02
CA LEU A 113 8.87 -17.84 -10.03
C LEU A 113 9.87 -17.35 -11.06
N GLN A 114 9.66 -16.12 -11.51
CA GLN A 114 10.54 -15.42 -12.45
C GLN A 114 10.93 -14.07 -11.85
N PHE A 115 12.24 -13.82 -11.72
CA PHE A 115 12.79 -12.61 -11.13
C PHE A 115 13.29 -11.68 -12.23
N PHE A 116 12.85 -10.43 -12.18
CA PHE A 116 13.16 -9.43 -13.20
C PHE A 116 13.87 -8.22 -12.61
N ALA A 117 14.55 -7.46 -13.47
CA ALA A 117 15.02 -6.12 -13.16
C ALA A 117 14.92 -5.22 -14.39
N PHE A 118 14.64 -3.94 -14.15
CA PHE A 118 14.83 -2.90 -15.15
C PHE A 118 16.31 -2.51 -15.24
N GLU A 119 16.74 -2.23 -16.45
CA GLU A 119 18.08 -1.74 -16.76
C GLU A 119 17.99 -0.48 -17.61
N HIS A 120 18.83 0.49 -17.27
CA HIS A 120 18.95 1.75 -18.00
C HIS A 120 20.12 1.67 -18.98
N SER A 121 19.90 2.07 -20.23
CA SER A 121 20.95 2.23 -21.22
C SER A 121 21.92 3.34 -20.83
N ARG A 122 23.14 3.34 -21.38
CA ARG A 122 24.15 4.38 -21.08
C ARG A 122 23.64 5.80 -21.38
N ASP A 123 22.89 5.97 -22.46
CA ASP A 123 22.30 7.27 -22.81
C ASP A 123 21.25 7.68 -21.78
N TYR A 124 20.43 6.72 -21.30
CA TYR A 124 19.45 6.98 -20.25
C TYR A 124 20.12 7.35 -18.92
N GLN A 125 21.20 6.67 -18.54
CA GLN A 125 21.98 6.99 -17.35
C GLN A 125 22.52 8.43 -17.38
N GLN A 126 22.94 8.93 -18.55
CA GLN A 126 23.36 10.34 -18.68
C GLN A 126 22.21 11.32 -18.43
N VAL A 127 20.99 10.97 -18.87
CA VAL A 127 19.79 11.77 -18.59
C VAL A 127 19.43 11.69 -17.10
N GLN A 128 19.58 10.52 -16.49
CA GLN A 128 19.37 10.31 -15.04
C GLN A 128 20.28 11.21 -14.19
N PHE A 129 21.57 11.34 -14.54
CA PHE A 129 22.47 12.25 -13.82
C PHE A 129 22.03 13.71 -13.94
N LYS A 130 21.63 14.15 -15.14
CA LYS A 130 21.06 15.50 -15.34
C LYS A 130 19.76 15.70 -14.56
N PHE A 131 18.97 14.64 -14.38
CA PHE A 131 17.78 14.69 -13.53
C PHE A 131 18.15 14.91 -12.07
N PHE A 132 19.17 14.23 -11.54
CA PHE A 132 19.65 14.47 -10.17
C PHE A 132 20.11 15.92 -9.99
N ASP A 133 20.91 16.45 -10.92
CA ASP A 133 21.32 17.86 -10.91
C ASP A 133 20.10 18.81 -10.91
N ALA A 134 19.07 18.49 -11.70
CA ALA A 134 17.84 19.27 -11.78
C ALA A 134 17.02 19.22 -10.49
N VAL A 135 16.94 18.07 -9.81
CA VAL A 135 16.24 17.96 -8.52
C VAL A 135 16.99 18.71 -7.43
N GLU A 136 18.33 18.61 -7.39
CA GLU A 136 19.16 19.35 -6.44
C GLU A 136 19.04 20.87 -6.61
N SER A 137 18.77 21.35 -7.84
CA SER A 137 18.55 22.77 -8.10
C SER A 137 17.27 23.36 -7.48
N MET A 138 16.33 22.50 -7.04
CA MET A 138 15.00 22.87 -6.53
C MET A 138 14.15 23.75 -7.47
N ASP A 139 14.50 23.83 -8.76
CA ASP A 139 13.71 24.54 -9.78
C ASP A 139 12.98 23.53 -10.70
N PRO A 140 11.64 23.44 -10.62
CA PRO A 140 10.86 22.55 -11.48
C PRO A 140 11.04 22.81 -12.98
N ASN A 141 11.42 24.03 -13.39
CA ASN A 141 11.63 24.36 -14.80
C ASN A 141 12.79 23.55 -15.41
N ASN A 142 13.80 23.20 -14.62
CA ASN A 142 14.90 22.36 -15.09
C ASN A 142 14.41 20.94 -15.45
N ILE A 143 13.44 20.41 -14.70
CA ILE A 143 12.80 19.13 -14.99
C ILE A 143 11.93 19.23 -16.25
N VAL A 144 11.22 20.35 -16.43
CA VAL A 144 10.42 20.60 -17.64
C VAL A 144 11.32 20.64 -18.89
N VAL A 145 12.45 21.36 -18.85
CA VAL A 145 13.43 21.40 -19.95
C VAL A 145 13.99 20.01 -20.24
N LEU A 146 14.30 19.22 -19.20
CA LEU A 146 14.78 17.87 -19.37
C LEU A 146 13.75 16.96 -20.06
N LEU A 147 12.47 17.08 -19.70
CA LEU A 147 11.37 16.33 -20.32
C LEU A 147 11.03 16.77 -21.74
N GLN A 148 11.26 18.03 -22.10
CA GLN A 148 11.12 18.48 -23.50
C GLN A 148 12.12 17.77 -24.41
N LEU A 149 13.34 17.53 -23.92
CA LEU A 149 14.39 16.81 -24.63
C LEU A 149 14.25 15.29 -24.54
N ASN A 150 13.78 14.78 -23.39
CA ASN A 150 13.64 13.36 -23.09
C ASN A 150 12.23 13.05 -22.59
N PRO A 151 11.21 12.98 -23.47
CA PRO A 151 9.81 12.90 -23.05
C PRO A 151 9.39 11.66 -22.25
N TYR A 152 10.23 10.63 -22.25
CA TYR A 152 9.98 9.33 -21.62
C TYR A 152 10.96 9.00 -20.49
N HIS A 153 11.68 10.00 -19.96
CA HIS A 153 12.51 9.82 -18.78
C HIS A 153 11.63 9.70 -17.52
N ILE A 154 11.62 8.51 -16.91
CA ILE A 154 10.62 8.07 -15.92
C ILE A 154 10.65 8.96 -14.68
N ASP A 155 11.80 9.14 -14.04
CA ASP A 155 11.86 9.84 -12.75
C ASP A 155 11.49 11.32 -12.90
N SER A 156 11.77 11.92 -14.06
CA SER A 156 11.29 13.27 -14.38
C SER A 156 9.78 13.32 -14.57
N LEU A 157 9.17 12.30 -15.17
CA LEU A 157 7.70 12.20 -15.27
C LEU A 157 7.07 12.08 -13.88
N LEU A 158 7.63 11.24 -13.02
CA LEU A 158 7.14 11.05 -11.65
C LEU A 158 7.26 12.33 -10.83
N GLN A 159 8.43 12.98 -10.87
CA GLN A 159 8.67 14.21 -10.11
C GLN A 159 7.82 15.38 -10.63
N LEU A 160 7.71 15.56 -11.95
CA LEU A 160 6.86 16.62 -12.51
C LEU A 160 5.37 16.35 -12.25
N SER A 161 4.94 15.08 -12.23
CA SER A 161 3.58 14.72 -11.84
C SER A 161 3.24 15.20 -10.43
N ASP A 162 4.17 15.08 -9.48
CA ASP A 162 3.97 15.59 -8.12
C ASP A 162 3.88 17.12 -8.09
N VAL A 163 4.71 17.82 -8.88
CA VAL A 163 4.62 19.29 -9.02
C VAL A 163 3.25 19.71 -9.56
N CYS A 164 2.79 19.08 -10.66
CA CYS A 164 1.47 19.35 -11.23
C CYS A 164 0.34 19.06 -10.24
N ARG A 165 0.45 17.97 -9.46
CA ARG A 165 -0.52 17.60 -8.44
C ARG A 165 -0.62 18.65 -7.32
N ILE A 166 0.51 19.20 -6.87
CA ILE A 166 0.57 20.27 -5.87
C ILE A 166 -0.02 21.57 -6.42
N GLN A 167 0.16 21.84 -7.72
CA GLN A 167 -0.43 22.98 -8.43
C GLN A 167 -1.90 22.78 -8.82
N GLU A 168 -2.55 21.73 -8.32
CA GLU A 168 -3.94 21.36 -8.60
C GLU A 168 -4.24 20.97 -10.07
N ASP A 169 -3.22 20.82 -10.92
CA ASP A 169 -3.34 20.29 -12.29
C ASP A 169 -3.34 18.74 -12.28
N GLN A 170 -4.47 18.18 -11.84
CA GLN A 170 -4.65 16.72 -11.73
C GLN A 170 -4.65 16.02 -13.10
N GLU A 171 -5.08 16.69 -14.16
CA GLU A 171 -5.18 16.10 -15.49
C GLU A 171 -3.79 15.84 -16.07
N THR A 172 -2.92 16.85 -16.02
CA THR A 172 -1.54 16.75 -16.49
C THR A 172 -0.73 15.83 -15.58
N ALA A 173 -0.91 15.92 -14.26
CA ALA A 173 -0.26 15.01 -13.31
C ALA A 173 -0.55 13.54 -13.64
N ARG A 174 -1.82 13.20 -13.92
CA ARG A 174 -2.22 11.85 -14.34
C ARG A 174 -1.63 11.47 -15.69
N ASP A 175 -1.65 12.37 -16.68
CA ASP A 175 -1.12 12.11 -18.02
C ASP A 175 0.38 11.75 -17.98
N LEU A 176 1.16 12.44 -17.14
CA LEU A 176 2.57 12.16 -16.92
C LEU A 176 2.81 10.75 -16.34
N ILE A 177 1.98 10.30 -15.39
CA ILE A 177 2.06 8.94 -14.84
C ILE A 177 1.66 7.89 -15.89
N GLU A 178 0.59 8.12 -16.64
CA GLU A 178 0.17 7.22 -17.72
C GLU A 178 1.27 7.10 -18.79
N ARG A 179 2.00 8.18 -19.08
CA ARG A 179 3.16 8.17 -19.98
C ARG A 179 4.34 7.38 -19.41
N ALA A 180 4.58 7.43 -18.10
CA ALA A 180 5.60 6.63 -17.43
C ALA A 180 5.26 5.14 -17.50
N LEU A 181 4.02 4.76 -17.19
CA LEU A 181 3.54 3.38 -17.29
C LEU A 181 3.63 2.83 -18.71
N TYR A 182 3.32 3.65 -19.72
CA TYR A 182 3.45 3.26 -21.12
C TYR A 182 4.89 2.89 -21.48
N SER A 183 5.85 3.66 -20.96
CA SER A 183 7.28 3.43 -21.20
C SER A 183 7.74 2.11 -20.56
N PHE A 184 7.32 1.83 -19.33
CA PHE A 184 7.58 0.55 -18.67
C PHE A 184 6.95 -0.63 -19.40
N GLU A 185 5.69 -0.50 -19.81
CA GLU A 185 4.98 -1.57 -20.50
C GLU A 185 5.61 -1.92 -21.86
N CYS A 186 6.13 -0.91 -22.57
CA CYS A 186 6.90 -1.12 -23.78
C CYS A 186 8.23 -1.85 -23.53
N ALA A 187 8.79 -1.73 -22.32
CA ALA A 187 10.07 -2.29 -21.90
C ALA A 187 9.96 -3.67 -21.24
N PHE A 188 8.75 -4.17 -20.96
CA PHE A 188 8.55 -5.48 -20.34
C PHE A 188 9.19 -6.61 -21.14
N HIS A 189 9.79 -7.54 -20.40
CA HIS A 189 10.31 -8.77 -20.96
C HIS A 189 9.14 -9.61 -21.51
N PRO A 190 9.26 -10.31 -22.66
CA PRO A 190 8.14 -11.05 -23.27
C PRO A 190 7.47 -12.10 -22.38
N VAL A 191 8.19 -12.61 -21.36
CA VAL A 191 7.66 -13.58 -20.39
C VAL A 191 7.14 -12.94 -19.10
N PHE A 192 7.37 -11.64 -18.91
CA PHE A 192 6.85 -10.92 -17.75
C PHE A 192 5.33 -10.85 -17.83
N SER A 193 4.66 -11.17 -16.72
CA SER A 193 3.20 -11.20 -16.68
C SER A 193 2.66 -10.44 -15.47
N LEU A 194 1.85 -9.43 -15.76
CA LEU A 194 1.18 -8.61 -14.76
C LEU A 194 0.11 -9.37 -13.94
N THR A 195 -0.41 -10.49 -14.43
CA THR A 195 -1.57 -11.15 -13.80
C THR A 195 -1.28 -12.55 -13.29
N SER A 196 -0.12 -13.13 -13.66
CA SER A 196 0.24 -14.50 -13.27
C SER A 196 0.50 -14.65 -11.77
N GLY A 197 0.90 -13.57 -11.09
CA GLY A 197 1.37 -13.63 -9.70
C GLY A 197 2.71 -14.35 -9.53
N THR A 198 3.42 -14.72 -10.61
CA THR A 198 4.70 -15.43 -10.56
C THR A 198 5.91 -14.55 -10.89
N SER A 199 5.68 -13.32 -11.34
CA SER A 199 6.74 -12.34 -11.60
C SER A 199 7.15 -11.64 -10.31
N ARG A 200 8.46 -11.52 -10.07
CA ARG A 200 9.05 -10.86 -8.90
C ARG A 200 9.95 -9.71 -9.34
N LEU A 201 9.92 -8.64 -8.56
CA LEU A 201 10.68 -7.43 -8.83
C LEU A 201 11.26 -6.90 -7.52
N ASP A 202 12.57 -7.04 -7.33
CA ASP A 202 13.25 -6.63 -6.10
C ASP A 202 13.23 -5.10 -5.93
N TYR A 203 12.71 -4.62 -4.80
CA TYR A 203 12.61 -3.20 -4.47
C TYR A 203 13.95 -2.58 -4.06
N CYS A 204 15.00 -3.37 -3.77
CA CYS A 204 16.32 -2.84 -3.46
C CYS A 204 17.00 -2.17 -4.66
N ARG A 205 16.51 -2.42 -5.88
CA ARG A 205 17.05 -1.84 -7.12
C ARG A 205 16.36 -0.50 -7.45
N PRO A 206 17.11 0.61 -7.59
CA PRO A 206 16.57 1.92 -8.01
C PRO A 206 15.65 1.88 -9.22
N GLU A 207 16.04 1.15 -10.25
CA GLU A 207 15.31 1.05 -11.52
C GLU A 207 13.95 0.37 -11.34
N ASN A 208 13.86 -0.59 -10.42
CA ASN A 208 12.62 -1.26 -10.08
C ASN A 208 11.70 -0.36 -9.25
N ARG A 209 12.26 0.40 -8.30
CA ARG A 209 11.49 1.30 -7.42
C ARG A 209 10.68 2.32 -8.21
N ALA A 210 11.23 2.86 -9.29
CA ALA A 210 10.51 3.77 -10.18
C ALA A 210 9.21 3.13 -10.74
N PHE A 211 9.22 1.83 -11.05
CA PHE A 211 8.01 1.12 -11.47
C PHE A 211 6.99 0.99 -10.34
N TYR A 212 7.42 0.59 -9.14
CA TYR A 212 6.56 0.53 -7.95
C TYR A 212 5.85 1.87 -7.68
N LEU A 213 6.61 2.98 -7.74
CA LEU A 213 6.07 4.33 -7.52
C LEU A 213 5.13 4.76 -8.65
N ALA A 214 5.45 4.47 -9.91
CA ALA A 214 4.57 4.76 -11.04
C ALA A 214 3.22 4.04 -10.90
N VAL A 215 3.24 2.74 -10.55
CA VAL A 215 2.03 1.95 -10.35
C VAL A 215 1.24 2.42 -9.13
N TYR A 216 1.91 2.72 -8.02
CA TYR A 216 1.27 3.26 -6.82
C TYR A 216 0.58 4.60 -7.11
N LYS A 217 1.27 5.55 -7.74
CA LYS A 217 0.69 6.86 -8.09
C LYS A 217 -0.51 6.69 -9.03
N HIS A 218 -0.42 5.80 -10.02
CA HIS A 218 -1.54 5.50 -10.91
C HIS A 218 -2.75 4.93 -10.15
N MET A 219 -2.52 3.97 -9.24
CA MET A 219 -3.54 3.42 -8.36
C MET A 219 -4.24 4.51 -7.54
N MET A 220 -3.49 5.46 -6.98
CA MET A 220 -4.06 6.58 -6.22
C MET A 220 -4.89 7.53 -7.09
N PHE A 221 -4.49 7.78 -8.35
CA PHE A 221 -5.32 8.53 -9.30
C PHE A 221 -6.62 7.79 -9.65
N LEU A 222 -6.58 6.47 -9.77
CA LEU A 222 -7.76 5.64 -10.04
C LEU A 222 -8.75 5.65 -8.87
N GLU A 223 -8.27 5.55 -7.64
CA GLU A 223 -9.09 5.63 -6.43
C GLU A 223 -9.84 6.98 -6.39
N LYS A 224 -9.13 8.09 -6.58
CA LYS A 224 -9.71 9.44 -6.60
C LYS A 224 -10.68 9.67 -7.76
N ARG A 225 -10.49 8.98 -8.89
CA ARG A 225 -11.40 9.01 -10.05
C ARG A 225 -12.68 8.18 -9.84
N GLY A 226 -12.82 7.48 -8.71
CA GLY A 226 -13.97 6.62 -8.45
C GLY A 226 -13.89 5.27 -9.19
N CYS A 227 -12.67 4.78 -9.43
CA CYS A 227 -12.42 3.43 -9.97
C CYS A 227 -11.75 2.52 -8.91
N PRO A 228 -12.38 2.29 -7.74
CA PRO A 228 -11.77 1.54 -6.65
C PRO A 228 -11.52 0.06 -7.01
N ARG A 229 -12.29 -0.54 -7.93
CA ARG A 229 -12.04 -1.92 -8.35
C ARG A 229 -10.76 -2.02 -9.18
N THR A 230 -10.58 -1.10 -10.13
CA THR A 230 -9.35 -1.02 -10.92
C THR A 230 -8.15 -0.74 -10.01
N ALA A 231 -8.29 0.19 -9.07
CA ALA A 231 -7.27 0.46 -8.07
C ALA A 231 -6.92 -0.78 -7.23
N LEU A 232 -7.92 -1.59 -6.83
CA LEU A 232 -7.67 -2.84 -6.09
C LEU A 232 -6.81 -3.82 -6.88
N GLU A 233 -7.00 -3.93 -8.21
CA GLU A 233 -6.14 -4.81 -9.01
C GLU A 233 -4.71 -4.29 -9.08
N TYR A 234 -4.49 -2.98 -9.20
CA TYR A 234 -3.14 -2.41 -9.10
C TYR A 234 -2.51 -2.58 -7.72
N CYS A 235 -3.30 -2.50 -6.66
CA CYS A 235 -2.84 -2.77 -5.29
C CYS A 235 -2.33 -4.21 -5.15
N LYS A 236 -3.08 -5.18 -5.68
CA LYS A 236 -2.68 -6.60 -5.72
C LYS A 236 -1.47 -6.83 -6.62
N LEU A 237 -1.38 -6.13 -7.76
CA LEU A 237 -0.20 -6.20 -8.62
C LEU A 237 1.05 -5.79 -7.84
N ILE A 238 1.05 -4.62 -7.19
CA ILE A 238 2.19 -4.14 -6.39
C ILE A 238 2.57 -5.17 -5.32
N LEU A 239 1.57 -5.67 -4.56
CA LEU A 239 1.80 -6.66 -3.52
C LEU A 239 2.36 -7.98 -4.09
N SER A 240 1.98 -8.37 -5.32
CA SER A 240 2.46 -9.61 -5.94
C SER A 240 3.90 -9.56 -6.45
N LEU A 241 4.46 -8.37 -6.67
CA LEU A 241 5.83 -8.20 -7.15
C LEU A 241 6.87 -8.52 -6.07
N ASP A 242 6.55 -8.21 -4.81
CA ASP A 242 7.33 -8.55 -3.63
C ASP A 242 6.38 -8.77 -2.43
N PRO A 243 5.72 -9.95 -2.38
CA PRO A 243 4.72 -10.25 -1.36
C PRO A 243 5.35 -10.47 0.01
N ASP A 244 6.65 -10.75 0.08
CA ASP A 244 7.39 -11.09 1.28
C ASP A 244 7.84 -9.84 2.04
N ASN A 245 8.37 -8.83 1.34
CA ASN A 245 8.81 -7.59 1.97
C ASN A 245 7.72 -6.51 2.01
N ASP A 246 6.73 -6.57 1.11
CA ASP A 246 5.70 -5.54 0.91
C ASP A 246 6.28 -4.11 1.04
N PRO A 247 7.15 -3.70 0.10
CA PRO A 247 8.00 -2.52 0.25
C PRO A 247 7.20 -1.19 0.32
N LEU A 248 5.98 -1.18 -0.22
CA LEU A 248 5.08 -0.02 -0.16
C LEU A 248 3.97 -0.21 0.88
N CYS A 249 4.03 -1.26 1.71
CA CYS A 249 3.02 -1.63 2.70
C CYS A 249 1.58 -1.62 2.14
N MET A 250 1.37 -2.27 0.99
CA MET A 250 0.07 -2.38 0.36
C MET A 250 -0.97 -3.08 1.25
N LEU A 251 -0.53 -3.92 2.19
CA LEU A 251 -1.38 -4.50 3.22
C LEU A 251 -2.06 -3.44 4.11
N LEU A 252 -1.49 -2.24 4.28
CA LEU A 252 -2.10 -1.13 5.05
C LEU A 252 -3.18 -0.35 4.27
N LEU A 253 -3.40 -0.70 2.99
CA LEU A 253 -4.29 0.02 2.07
C LEU A 253 -5.31 -0.90 1.40
N ILE A 254 -5.00 -2.18 1.21
CA ILE A 254 -5.83 -3.13 0.47
C ILE A 254 -7.24 -3.25 1.04
N ASP A 255 -7.38 -3.21 2.37
CA ASP A 255 -8.65 -3.31 3.08
C ASP A 255 -9.61 -2.18 2.69
N PHE A 256 -9.11 -0.95 2.62
CA PHE A 256 -9.89 0.22 2.21
C PHE A 256 -10.44 0.05 0.79
N LEU A 257 -9.59 -0.37 -0.15
CA LEU A 257 -10.01 -0.59 -1.54
C LEU A 257 -11.06 -1.71 -1.63
N CYS A 258 -10.88 -2.81 -0.89
CA CYS A 258 -11.85 -3.90 -0.83
C CYS A 258 -13.20 -3.43 -0.30
N LEU A 259 -13.24 -2.64 0.77
CA LEU A 259 -14.47 -2.08 1.32
C LEU A 259 -15.15 -1.14 0.30
N ARG A 260 -14.39 -0.25 -0.33
CA ARG A 260 -14.89 0.72 -1.32
C ARG A 260 -15.49 0.05 -2.56
N CYS A 261 -14.88 -1.03 -3.05
CA CYS A 261 -15.41 -1.79 -4.20
C CYS A 261 -16.30 -2.98 -3.81
N ARG A 262 -16.66 -3.12 -2.52
CA ARG A 262 -17.53 -4.17 -1.97
C ARG A 262 -17.02 -5.61 -2.18
N GLU A 263 -15.69 -5.79 -2.25
CA GLU A 263 -15.05 -7.10 -2.35
C GLU A 263 -14.78 -7.69 -0.96
N TYR A 264 -15.84 -7.79 -0.14
CA TYR A 264 -15.77 -8.22 1.26
C TYR A 264 -15.25 -9.66 1.41
N ALA A 265 -15.71 -10.57 0.55
CA ALA A 265 -15.30 -11.97 0.58
C ALA A 265 -13.80 -12.16 0.30
N PHE A 266 -13.23 -11.33 -0.58
CA PHE A 266 -11.79 -11.35 -0.85
C PHE A 266 -11.00 -10.87 0.36
N LEU A 267 -11.42 -9.77 1.02
CA LEU A 267 -10.75 -9.27 2.22
C LEU A 267 -10.75 -10.29 3.37
N ILE A 268 -11.89 -10.95 3.62
CA ILE A 268 -12.01 -11.97 4.66
C ILE A 268 -11.12 -13.17 4.35
N ARG A 269 -11.09 -13.63 3.08
CA ARG A 269 -10.21 -14.72 2.66
C ARG A 269 -8.74 -14.36 2.84
N LEU A 270 -8.34 -13.16 2.41
CA LEU A 270 -6.98 -12.65 2.60
C LEU A 270 -6.60 -12.68 4.08
N TYR A 271 -7.49 -12.19 4.96
CA TYR A 271 -7.28 -12.22 6.39
C TYR A 271 -7.08 -13.64 6.93
N GLU A 272 -8.00 -14.57 6.61
CA GLU A 272 -7.96 -15.95 7.10
C GLU A 272 -6.70 -16.71 6.66
N GLU A 273 -6.24 -16.50 5.43
CA GLU A 273 -5.08 -17.20 4.88
C GLU A 273 -3.75 -16.62 5.35
N TRP A 274 -3.67 -15.29 5.53
CA TRP A 274 -2.42 -14.60 5.84
C TRP A 274 -2.21 -14.31 7.33
N GLU A 275 -3.25 -14.45 8.15
CA GLU A 275 -3.17 -14.20 9.60
C GLU A 275 -2.01 -14.96 10.25
N ALA A 276 -1.86 -16.24 9.93
CA ALA A 276 -0.86 -17.11 10.58
C ALA A 276 0.60 -16.68 10.33
N HIS A 277 0.89 -16.07 9.17
CA HIS A 277 2.25 -15.71 8.77
C HIS A 277 2.52 -14.20 8.88
N ARG A 278 1.47 -13.37 8.84
CA ARG A 278 1.57 -11.90 8.85
C ARG A 278 1.01 -11.23 10.09
N ASN A 279 0.31 -11.96 10.96
CA ASN A 279 -0.33 -11.42 12.15
C ASN A 279 -1.22 -10.21 11.81
N LEU A 280 -2.08 -10.34 10.79
CA LEU A 280 -2.91 -9.25 10.28
C LEU A 280 -3.85 -8.67 11.35
N SER A 281 -4.30 -9.47 12.31
CA SER A 281 -5.07 -9.04 13.48
C SER A 281 -4.35 -8.00 14.34
N GLN A 282 -3.03 -7.92 14.23
CA GLN A 282 -2.19 -6.94 14.92
C GLN A 282 -2.06 -5.63 14.12
N LEU A 283 -2.77 -5.47 13.00
CA LEU A 283 -2.88 -4.22 12.28
C LEU A 283 -4.28 -3.62 12.49
N PRO A 284 -4.40 -2.34 12.89
CA PRO A 284 -5.70 -1.71 13.12
C PRO A 284 -6.63 -1.80 11.89
N ASN A 285 -6.06 -1.63 10.69
CA ASN A 285 -6.84 -1.66 9.46
C ASN A 285 -7.52 -3.01 9.23
N PHE A 286 -6.82 -4.14 9.36
CA PHE A 286 -7.43 -5.45 9.21
C PHE A 286 -8.43 -5.78 10.34
N ALA A 287 -8.07 -5.49 11.60
CA ALA A 287 -8.94 -5.78 12.73
C ALA A 287 -10.33 -5.13 12.58
N TYR A 288 -10.36 -3.85 12.18
CA TYR A 288 -11.62 -3.14 11.97
C TYR A 288 -12.28 -3.45 10.61
N SER A 289 -11.52 -3.45 9.52
CA SER A 289 -12.08 -3.61 8.17
C SER A 289 -12.64 -5.01 7.92
N VAL A 290 -12.05 -6.06 8.50
CA VAL A 290 -12.58 -7.43 8.40
C VAL A 290 -13.89 -7.55 9.18
N ALA A 291 -13.98 -6.96 10.37
CA ALA A 291 -15.23 -6.90 11.13
C ALA A 291 -16.34 -6.20 10.32
N LEU A 292 -16.02 -5.06 9.71
CA LEU A 292 -16.96 -4.31 8.86
C LEU A 292 -17.35 -5.08 7.59
N ALA A 293 -16.42 -5.78 6.95
CA ALA A 293 -16.69 -6.64 5.81
C ALA A 293 -17.65 -7.79 6.17
N CYS A 294 -17.45 -8.44 7.32
CA CYS A 294 -18.39 -9.44 7.83
C CYS A 294 -19.77 -8.83 8.12
N TYR A 295 -19.82 -7.64 8.72
CA TYR A 295 -21.09 -6.95 8.95
C TYR A 295 -21.84 -6.71 7.64
N HIS A 296 -21.20 -6.15 6.61
CA HIS A 296 -21.85 -5.92 5.32
C HIS A 296 -22.31 -7.22 4.64
N LEU A 297 -21.54 -8.30 4.72
CA LEU A 297 -21.98 -9.61 4.20
C LEU A 297 -23.22 -10.14 4.93
N SER A 298 -23.32 -9.94 6.25
CA SER A 298 -24.50 -10.34 7.01
C SER A 298 -25.78 -9.60 6.58
N GLN A 299 -25.64 -8.40 6.01
CA GLN A 299 -26.76 -7.59 5.53
C GLN A 299 -27.15 -7.90 4.08
N GLN A 300 -26.46 -8.81 3.39
CA GLN A 300 -26.79 -9.14 2.00
C GLN A 300 -28.02 -10.07 1.92
N GLU A 301 -29.00 -9.66 1.11
CA GLU A 301 -30.28 -10.36 0.91
C GLU A 301 -30.13 -11.77 0.30
N GLU A 302 -28.98 -12.06 -0.31
CA GLU A 302 -28.71 -13.34 -1.00
C GLU A 302 -28.37 -14.51 -0.06
N THR A 303 -28.19 -14.25 1.25
CA THR A 303 -27.80 -15.27 2.25
C THR A 303 -28.99 -15.82 3.01
N THR A 304 -28.90 -17.07 3.48
CA THR A 304 -29.96 -17.64 4.33
C THR A 304 -30.01 -16.91 5.68
N PRO A 305 -31.19 -16.82 6.34
CA PRO A 305 -31.30 -16.11 7.61
C PRO A 305 -30.35 -16.65 8.70
N GLU A 306 -30.11 -17.96 8.72
CA GLU A 306 -29.21 -18.62 9.67
C GLU A 306 -27.74 -18.24 9.43
N GLU A 307 -27.31 -18.26 8.17
CA GLU A 307 -25.95 -17.83 7.79
C GLU A 307 -25.73 -16.34 8.06
N SER A 308 -26.72 -15.51 7.72
CA SER A 308 -26.70 -14.07 8.00
C SER A 308 -26.50 -13.81 9.50
N GLN A 309 -27.27 -14.49 10.36
CA GLN A 309 -27.13 -14.37 11.81
C GLN A 309 -25.77 -14.85 12.31
N HIS A 310 -25.25 -15.96 11.78
CA HIS A 310 -23.93 -16.47 12.14
C HIS A 310 -22.80 -15.49 11.75
N VAL A 311 -22.84 -14.96 10.53
CA VAL A 311 -21.87 -13.96 10.04
C VAL A 311 -22.00 -12.66 10.83
N LYS A 312 -23.22 -12.27 11.20
CA LYS A 312 -23.45 -11.10 12.06
C LYS A 312 -22.80 -11.27 13.44
N LEU A 313 -23.00 -12.41 14.11
CA LEU A 313 -22.37 -12.69 15.39
C LEU A 313 -20.84 -12.70 15.29
N ARG A 314 -20.30 -13.25 14.19
CA ARG A 314 -18.87 -13.17 13.89
C ARG A 314 -18.40 -11.72 13.76
N SER A 315 -19.14 -10.87 13.05
CA SER A 315 -18.81 -9.44 12.91
C SER A 315 -18.76 -8.73 14.25
N ASP A 316 -19.71 -9.01 15.16
CA ASP A 316 -19.76 -8.41 16.50
C ASP A 316 -18.52 -8.77 17.31
N ARG A 317 -18.17 -10.05 17.36
CA ARG A 317 -16.97 -10.50 18.08
C ARG A 317 -15.70 -9.85 17.53
N LEU A 318 -15.54 -9.83 16.21
CA LEU A 318 -14.38 -9.20 15.58
C LEU A 318 -14.29 -7.70 15.88
N LEU A 319 -15.40 -6.97 15.84
CA LEU A 319 -15.40 -5.54 16.16
C LEU A 319 -15.09 -5.31 17.65
N GLN A 320 -15.63 -6.13 18.55
CA GLN A 320 -15.35 -6.05 19.98
C GLN A 320 -13.86 -6.29 20.26
N ASP A 321 -13.29 -7.32 19.65
CA ASP A 321 -11.86 -7.63 19.80
C ASP A 321 -10.98 -6.52 19.20
N ALA A 322 -11.38 -5.95 18.06
CA ALA A 322 -10.71 -4.78 17.46
C ALA A 322 -10.75 -3.55 18.39
N LEU A 323 -11.92 -3.24 18.96
CA LEU A 323 -12.10 -2.13 19.92
C LEU A 323 -11.30 -2.34 21.21
N ILE A 324 -11.11 -3.59 21.65
CA ILE A 324 -10.28 -3.90 22.81
C ILE A 324 -8.78 -3.80 22.47
N MET A 325 -8.39 -4.28 21.28
CA MET A 325 -7.01 -4.27 20.82
C MET A 325 -6.53 -2.88 20.41
N PHE A 326 -7.38 -2.04 19.85
CA PHE A 326 -7.06 -0.73 19.28
C PHE A 326 -8.05 0.36 19.73
N PRO A 327 -8.20 0.59 21.05
CA PRO A 327 -9.20 1.53 21.55
C PRO A 327 -8.97 2.99 21.12
N GLY A 328 -7.75 3.33 20.67
CA GLY A 328 -7.39 4.66 20.19
C GLY A 328 -8.04 5.05 18.86
N VAL A 329 -8.60 4.09 18.11
CA VAL A 329 -9.31 4.33 16.84
C VAL A 329 -10.69 4.95 17.02
N LEU A 330 -11.42 4.60 18.09
CA LEU A 330 -12.85 4.92 18.22
C LEU A 330 -13.13 6.44 18.21
N MET A 331 -12.53 7.18 19.13
CA MET A 331 -12.79 8.63 19.26
C MET A 331 -12.41 9.42 18.01
N PRO A 332 -11.19 9.30 17.44
CA PRO A 332 -10.85 10.06 16.24
C PRO A 332 -11.69 9.63 15.03
N LEU A 333 -12.14 8.37 14.97
CA LEU A 333 -13.09 7.93 13.94
C LEU A 333 -14.44 8.65 14.07
N LEU A 334 -15.02 8.67 15.27
CA LEU A 334 -16.30 9.37 15.53
C LEU A 334 -16.20 10.86 15.24
N ASP A 335 -15.08 11.51 15.60
CA ASP A 335 -14.82 12.92 15.31
C ASP A 335 -14.87 13.20 13.79
N LEU A 336 -14.17 12.41 12.98
CA LEU A 336 -14.19 12.54 11.50
C LEU A 336 -15.53 12.16 10.87
N CYS A 337 -16.29 11.30 11.55
CA CYS A 337 -17.66 10.97 11.17
C CYS A 337 -18.70 11.97 11.67
N THR A 338 -18.28 13.00 12.42
CA THR A 338 -19.16 14.02 13.02
C THR A 338 -20.23 13.44 13.95
N VAL A 339 -19.91 12.33 14.64
CA VAL A 339 -20.79 11.65 15.59
C VAL A 339 -20.35 11.98 17.01
N GLN A 340 -21.29 12.38 17.86
CA GLN A 340 -21.02 12.63 19.28
C GLN A 340 -21.29 11.35 20.08
N PRO A 341 -20.27 10.76 20.74
CA PRO A 341 -20.48 9.62 21.62
C PRO A 341 -21.18 10.04 22.91
N ASP A 342 -21.85 9.09 23.55
CA ASP A 342 -22.44 9.29 24.87
C ASP A 342 -21.40 9.72 25.92
N ALA A 343 -21.85 10.47 26.92
CA ALA A 343 -21.02 10.89 28.05
C ALA A 343 -20.37 9.71 28.76
N ALA A 344 -21.08 8.57 28.85
CA ALA A 344 -20.56 7.35 29.44
C ALA A 344 -19.34 6.80 28.68
N VAL A 345 -19.30 6.92 27.35
CA VAL A 345 -18.20 6.44 26.50
C VAL A 345 -17.05 7.44 26.49
N SER A 346 -17.34 8.73 26.29
CA SER A 346 -16.33 9.80 26.20
C SER A 346 -15.59 10.06 27.51
N SER A 347 -16.25 9.85 28.66
CA SER A 347 -15.61 9.98 29.98
C SER A 347 -14.97 8.68 30.48
N HIS A 348 -15.24 7.53 29.84
CA HIS A 348 -14.70 6.25 30.28
C HIS A 348 -13.17 6.21 30.19
N ALA A 349 -12.50 5.58 31.16
CA ALA A 349 -11.04 5.51 31.15
C ALA A 349 -10.46 4.77 29.93
N PHE A 350 -11.23 3.85 29.34
CA PHE A 350 -10.80 2.99 28.24
C PHE A 350 -10.85 3.65 26.85
N PHE A 351 -11.87 4.47 26.57
CA PHE A 351 -12.01 5.16 25.28
C PHE A 351 -11.80 6.68 25.36
N GLY A 352 -11.94 7.26 26.54
CA GLY A 352 -11.79 8.69 26.77
C GLY A 352 -10.35 9.19 26.63
N PRO A 353 -10.07 10.45 26.99
CA PRO A 353 -8.79 11.12 26.73
C PRO A 353 -7.56 10.41 27.31
N ARG A 354 -7.75 9.63 28.38
CA ARG A 354 -6.67 8.87 29.03
C ARG A 354 -6.17 7.69 28.20
N CYS A 355 -7.00 7.17 27.29
CA CYS A 355 -6.64 6.07 26.40
C CYS A 355 -5.40 6.38 25.55
N ARG A 356 -5.28 7.64 25.11
CA ARG A 356 -4.16 8.08 24.27
C ARG A 356 -2.88 8.39 25.04
N LEU A 357 -2.94 8.47 26.38
CA LEU A 357 -1.77 8.76 27.19
C LEU A 357 -0.86 7.53 27.27
N GLY A 358 0.35 7.66 26.72
CA GLY A 358 1.35 6.59 26.74
C GLY A 358 1.13 5.50 25.70
N LEU A 359 0.36 5.77 24.64
CA LEU A 359 0.35 4.91 23.45
C LEU A 359 1.71 4.96 22.76
N PRO A 360 2.25 3.82 22.32
CA PRO A 360 3.47 3.81 21.53
C PRO A 360 3.30 4.62 20.23
N PRO A 361 4.32 5.38 19.78
CA PRO A 361 4.21 6.24 18.58
C PRO A 361 3.82 5.48 17.32
N ALA A 362 4.41 4.30 17.08
CA ALA A 362 4.10 3.47 15.90
C ALA A 362 2.64 3.01 15.89
N LEU A 363 2.03 2.79 17.05
CA LEU A 363 0.61 2.46 17.12
C LEU A 363 -0.25 3.66 16.76
N SER A 364 0.09 4.85 17.29
CA SER A 364 -0.63 6.08 16.95
C SER A 364 -0.56 6.40 15.46
N GLU A 365 0.58 6.12 14.83
CA GLU A 365 0.78 6.24 13.38
C GLU A 365 -0.15 5.30 12.61
N LEU A 366 -0.22 4.01 12.97
CA LEU A 366 -1.09 3.03 12.30
C LEU A 366 -2.58 3.32 12.52
N GLU A 367 -2.98 3.69 13.73
CA GLU A 367 -4.36 4.07 14.04
C GLU A 367 -4.77 5.34 13.28
N GLY A 368 -3.91 6.37 13.26
CA GLY A 368 -4.13 7.60 12.50
C GLY A 368 -4.21 7.35 10.99
N LEU A 369 -3.37 6.47 10.48
CA LEU A 369 -3.36 6.05 9.07
C LEU A 369 -4.68 5.39 8.68
N TYR A 370 -5.14 4.43 9.49
CA TYR A 370 -6.41 3.74 9.26
C TYR A 370 -7.61 4.70 9.34
N VAL A 371 -7.67 5.51 10.41
CA VAL A 371 -8.79 6.44 10.63
C VAL A 371 -8.88 7.48 9.50
N GLY A 372 -7.75 8.12 9.17
CA GLY A 372 -7.72 9.12 8.10
C GLY A 372 -8.19 8.56 6.75
N ARG A 373 -7.82 7.31 6.45
CA ARG A 373 -8.19 6.63 5.20
C ARG A 373 -9.63 6.11 5.19
N CYS A 374 -10.04 5.42 6.25
CA CYS A 374 -11.24 4.59 6.24
C CYS A 374 -12.46 5.25 6.89
N HIS A 375 -12.36 6.43 7.52
CA HIS A 375 -13.50 7.05 8.21
C HIS A 375 -14.77 7.17 7.36
N SER A 376 -14.63 7.40 6.05
CA SER A 376 -15.79 7.56 5.16
C SER A 376 -16.68 6.32 5.06
N VAL A 377 -16.11 5.10 5.18
CA VAL A 377 -16.90 3.86 5.10
C VAL A 377 -17.71 3.58 6.37
N TRP A 378 -17.37 4.24 7.48
CA TRP A 378 -18.09 4.10 8.75
C TRP A 378 -19.31 5.01 8.86
N LYS A 379 -19.45 6.03 8.00
CA LYS A 379 -20.51 7.05 8.06
C LYS A 379 -21.93 6.51 7.83
N GLU A 380 -22.09 5.28 7.38
CA GLU A 380 -23.40 4.67 7.18
C GLU A 380 -24.15 4.51 8.51
N ALA A 381 -25.41 4.95 8.56
CA ALA A 381 -26.20 4.95 9.80
C ALA A 381 -26.35 3.55 10.42
N GLY A 382 -26.54 2.52 9.59
CA GLY A 382 -26.60 1.13 10.06
C GLY A 382 -25.28 0.68 10.69
N VAL A 383 -24.14 1.07 10.09
CA VAL A 383 -22.80 0.76 10.62
C VAL A 383 -22.56 1.47 11.95
N MET A 384 -23.00 2.73 12.09
CA MET A 384 -22.86 3.46 13.36
C MET A 384 -23.72 2.88 14.48
N LEU A 385 -24.97 2.53 14.20
CA LEU A 385 -25.84 1.87 15.18
C LEU A 385 -25.26 0.51 15.61
N TRP A 386 -24.71 -0.24 14.66
CA TRP A 386 -24.01 -1.49 14.94
C TRP A 386 -22.76 -1.27 15.80
N MET A 387 -21.96 -0.24 15.52
CA MET A 387 -20.80 0.12 16.32
C MET A 387 -21.18 0.50 17.76
N GLU A 388 -22.24 1.29 17.93
CA GLU A 388 -22.73 1.72 19.25
C GLU A 388 -23.01 0.52 20.17
N GLY A 389 -23.76 -0.48 19.68
CA GLY A 389 -24.05 -1.70 20.45
C GLY A 389 -22.78 -2.48 20.84
N ASN A 390 -21.78 -2.51 19.97
CA ASN A 390 -20.51 -3.19 20.27
C ASN A 390 -19.63 -2.38 21.24
N VAL A 391 -19.64 -1.05 21.17
CA VAL A 391 -18.96 -0.20 22.14
C VAL A 391 -19.52 -0.41 23.55
N GLN A 392 -20.85 -0.49 23.69
CA GLN A 392 -21.50 -0.79 24.98
C GLN A 392 -21.07 -2.15 25.53
N GLU A 393 -21.03 -3.19 24.69
CA GLU A 393 -20.58 -4.52 25.11
C GLU A 393 -19.10 -4.54 25.48
N VAL A 394 -18.23 -3.82 24.76
CA VAL A 394 -16.81 -3.70 25.11
C VAL A 394 -16.63 -3.01 26.46
N LEU A 395 -17.35 -1.92 26.72
CA LEU A 395 -17.31 -1.27 28.04
C LEU A 395 -17.73 -2.23 29.15
N ARG A 396 -18.79 -3.01 28.94
CA ARG A 396 -19.22 -4.05 29.89
C ARG A 396 -18.11 -5.08 30.16
N ARG A 397 -17.40 -5.54 29.12
CA ARG A 397 -16.27 -6.49 29.24
C ARG A 397 -15.08 -5.88 29.97
N VAL A 398 -14.77 -4.61 29.70
CA VAL A 398 -13.69 -3.87 30.37
C VAL A 398 -13.99 -3.69 31.86
N ASP A 399 -15.22 -3.29 32.22
CA ASP A 399 -15.64 -3.14 33.61
C ASP A 399 -15.66 -4.47 34.36
N ALA A 400 -16.01 -5.55 33.65
CA ALA A 400 -15.92 -6.92 34.15
C ALA A 400 -14.48 -7.45 34.27
N LYS A 401 -13.46 -6.66 33.87
CA LYS A 401 -12.03 -7.04 33.87
C LYS A 401 -11.76 -8.32 33.09
N ASP A 402 -12.35 -8.43 31.89
CA ASP A 402 -12.08 -9.53 30.98
C ASP A 402 -10.55 -9.65 30.73
N PRO A 403 -9.93 -10.84 30.95
CA PRO A 403 -8.48 -11.04 30.81
C PRO A 403 -7.90 -10.60 29.45
N ILE A 404 -8.71 -10.62 28.38
CA ILE A 404 -8.27 -10.18 27.06
C ILE A 404 -7.85 -8.70 27.04
N VAL A 405 -8.44 -7.87 27.90
CA VAL A 405 -8.16 -6.43 27.95
C VAL A 405 -6.72 -6.17 28.40
N GLU A 406 -6.27 -6.90 29.43
CA GLU A 406 -4.90 -6.83 29.93
C GLU A 406 -3.91 -7.43 28.93
N ASP A 407 -4.25 -8.57 28.30
CA ASP A 407 -3.43 -9.19 27.26
C ASP A 407 -3.21 -8.24 26.06
N CYS A 408 -4.29 -7.64 25.55
CA CYS A 408 -4.21 -6.65 24.48
C CYS A 408 -3.38 -5.42 24.87
N GLN A 409 -3.49 -4.94 26.12
CA GLN A 409 -2.66 -3.85 26.61
C GLN A 409 -1.17 -4.22 26.62
N ASN A 410 -0.83 -5.44 27.04
CA ASN A 410 0.55 -5.93 27.05
C ASN A 410 1.10 -6.11 25.63
N LYS A 411 0.30 -6.67 24.71
CA LYS A 411 0.63 -6.77 23.28
C LYS A 411 0.93 -5.39 22.68
N ARG A 412 0.09 -4.38 22.95
CA ARG A 412 0.32 -3.00 22.50
C ARG A 412 1.66 -2.46 23.00
N LYS A 413 2.00 -2.65 24.28
CA LYS A 413 3.28 -2.18 24.84
C LYS A 413 4.49 -2.87 24.22
N GLN A 414 4.38 -4.16 23.91
CA GLN A 414 5.53 -4.94 23.41
C GLN A 414 5.76 -4.76 21.91
N ARG A 415 4.70 -4.69 21.10
CA ARG A 415 4.80 -4.86 19.65
C ARG A 415 4.94 -3.57 18.83
N TYR A 416 4.58 -2.41 19.38
CA TYR A 416 4.50 -1.14 18.61
C TYR A 416 5.53 -0.11 19.06
N GLN A 417 6.72 -0.53 19.47
CA GLN A 417 7.76 0.39 19.95
C GLN A 417 8.26 1.33 18.84
N SER A 418 8.42 0.81 17.63
CA SER A 418 8.84 1.57 16.44
C SER A 418 8.24 0.95 15.18
N ALA A 419 7.86 1.77 14.21
CA ALA A 419 7.42 1.30 12.92
C ALA A 419 8.64 1.03 12.00
N PRO A 420 8.63 -0.05 11.21
CA PRO A 420 9.65 -0.30 10.21
C PRO A 420 9.66 0.77 9.10
N ARG A 421 10.81 0.91 8.41
CA ARG A 421 11.05 1.94 7.39
C ARG A 421 10.04 1.93 6.24
N ASN A 422 9.55 0.77 5.83
CA ASN A 422 8.52 0.65 4.78
C ASN A 422 7.17 1.23 5.23
N ILE A 423 6.82 1.15 6.52
CA ILE A 423 5.61 1.80 7.06
C ILE A 423 5.77 3.32 7.01
N HIS A 424 6.89 3.87 7.48
CA HIS A 424 7.16 5.30 7.37
C HIS A 424 7.10 5.78 5.90
N ARG A 425 7.64 4.98 4.97
CA ARG A 425 7.55 5.25 3.52
C ARG A 425 6.10 5.29 3.05
N HIS A 426 5.28 4.33 3.47
CA HIS A 426 3.87 4.29 3.14
C HIS A 426 3.12 5.51 3.69
N VAL A 427 3.41 5.94 4.92
CA VAL A 427 2.80 7.14 5.51
C VAL A 427 3.15 8.38 4.69
N LEU A 428 4.42 8.58 4.34
CA LEU A 428 4.86 9.68 3.48
C LEU A 428 4.17 9.65 2.11
N LEU A 429 4.05 8.47 1.50
CA LEU A 429 3.36 8.28 0.21
C LEU A 429 1.84 8.49 0.30
N SER A 430 1.24 8.27 1.48
CA SER A 430 -0.19 8.41 1.68
C SER A 430 -0.64 9.86 1.92
N GLU A 431 0.26 10.69 2.47
CA GLU A 431 0.00 12.08 2.86
C GLU A 431 -1.20 12.27 3.79
N ILE A 432 -1.55 11.23 4.56
CA ILE A 432 -2.60 11.31 5.57
C ILE A 432 -2.07 12.13 6.74
N LYS A 433 -2.74 13.25 7.03
CA LYS A 433 -2.25 14.28 7.97
C LYS A 433 -2.04 13.71 9.36
N GLU A 434 -2.98 12.91 9.83
CA GLU A 434 -2.97 12.30 11.16
C GLU A 434 -1.73 11.42 11.35
N ALA A 435 -1.43 10.55 10.37
CA ALA A 435 -0.26 9.67 10.41
C ALA A 435 1.06 10.41 10.14
N THR A 436 1.05 11.41 9.25
CA THR A 436 2.27 12.20 8.94
C THR A 436 2.73 12.98 10.16
N SER A 437 1.80 13.45 11.00
CA SER A 437 2.10 14.19 12.23
C SER A 437 2.78 13.35 13.32
N THR A 438 2.68 12.02 13.23
CA THR A 438 3.26 11.07 14.19
C THR A 438 4.59 10.48 13.76
N LEU A 439 5.07 10.81 12.54
CA LEU A 439 6.34 10.32 12.04
C LEU A 439 7.50 10.75 12.96
N PRO A 440 8.49 9.88 13.21
CA PRO A 440 9.59 10.25 14.08
C PRO A 440 10.52 11.28 13.43
N LEU A 441 11.28 11.99 14.26
CA LEU A 441 12.08 13.14 13.83
C LEU A 441 13.18 12.73 12.83
N ASP A 442 13.77 11.55 13.00
CA ASP A 442 14.79 11.00 12.10
C ASP A 442 14.32 10.84 10.65
N VAL A 443 13.02 10.60 10.45
CA VAL A 443 12.38 10.52 9.13
C VAL A 443 12.10 11.91 8.56
N THR A 444 11.73 12.87 9.41
CA THR A 444 11.25 14.19 8.98
C THR A 444 12.34 15.26 8.88
N THR A 445 13.52 15.03 9.47
CA THR A 445 14.65 15.98 9.45
C THR A 445 15.33 16.12 8.09
N HIS A 446 15.25 15.08 7.24
CA HIS A 446 15.88 15.10 5.92
C HIS A 446 14.82 15.35 4.83
N PRO A 447 15.14 16.17 3.79
CA PRO A 447 14.26 16.31 2.65
C PRO A 447 14.01 14.94 2.02
N VAL A 448 12.76 14.46 2.10
CA VAL A 448 12.36 13.21 1.45
C VAL A 448 12.14 13.51 -0.02
N MET A 449 12.96 12.91 -0.88
CA MET A 449 12.81 13.03 -2.33
C MET A 449 11.58 12.27 -2.80
N SER A 450 10.68 12.94 -3.52
CA SER A 450 9.42 12.34 -3.98
C SER A 450 9.63 11.22 -5.01
N TYR A 451 10.70 11.30 -5.80
CA TYR A 451 11.08 10.26 -6.77
C TYR A 451 11.65 8.99 -6.11
N ASP A 452 12.11 9.07 -4.87
CA ASP A 452 12.67 7.92 -4.14
C ASP A 452 12.50 8.06 -2.61
N PRO A 453 11.28 7.91 -2.09
CA PRO A 453 10.98 8.16 -0.69
C PRO A 453 11.54 7.05 0.19
N LEU A 454 12.41 7.43 1.13
CA LEU A 454 13.05 6.55 2.10
C LEU A 454 13.61 5.27 1.44
N PRO A 455 14.67 5.34 0.62
CA PRO A 455 15.27 4.18 -0.03
C PRO A 455 15.64 3.07 0.97
N PRO A 456 15.56 1.76 0.61
CA PRO A 456 16.10 0.68 1.45
C PRO A 456 17.60 0.90 1.77
N LEU A 457 18.04 0.49 2.95
CA LEU A 457 19.43 0.68 3.38
C LEU A 457 20.41 -0.22 2.62
N ASP A 458 19.91 -1.35 2.12
CA ASP A 458 20.55 -2.38 1.34
C ASP A 458 20.35 -2.19 -0.18
N SER A 459 20.17 -0.94 -0.63
CA SER A 459 19.96 -0.62 -2.04
C SER A 459 21.09 -1.15 -2.94
N VAL A 460 20.73 -1.83 -4.03
CA VAL A 460 21.65 -2.37 -5.03
C VAL A 460 21.71 -1.42 -6.22
N VAL A 461 22.70 -0.53 -6.23
CA VAL A 461 22.86 0.49 -7.28
C VAL A 461 23.58 -0.09 -8.49
N SER A 462 22.93 -0.04 -9.66
CA SER A 462 23.48 -0.63 -10.90
C SER A 462 24.52 0.26 -11.59
N TYR A 463 24.51 1.57 -11.35
CA TYR A 463 25.48 2.53 -11.89
C TYR A 463 25.64 3.73 -10.96
N ASN A 464 26.88 4.13 -10.71
CA ASN A 464 27.21 5.32 -9.92
C ASN A 464 27.62 6.47 -10.85
N SER A 465 27.28 7.70 -10.45
CA SER A 465 27.89 8.88 -11.06
C SER A 465 29.40 8.80 -10.84
N ALA A 466 30.18 8.87 -11.92
CA ALA A 466 31.65 8.86 -11.84
C ALA A 466 32.23 10.10 -11.10
N PHE A 467 31.38 10.98 -10.56
CA PHE A 467 31.76 12.20 -9.84
C PHE A 467 31.72 12.11 -8.31
N GLN A 468 31.37 10.97 -7.71
CA GLN A 468 31.69 10.77 -6.29
C GLN A 468 33.16 10.37 -6.16
N GLY A 469 34.03 11.38 -6.03
CA GLY A 469 35.38 11.21 -5.49
C GLY A 469 35.34 10.51 -4.12
N PRO A 470 36.46 9.94 -3.66
CA PRO A 470 36.49 9.12 -2.46
C PRO A 470 35.89 9.89 -1.30
N LYS A 471 34.88 9.29 -0.65
CA LYS A 471 34.44 9.74 0.67
C LYS A 471 35.62 9.50 1.60
N ASP A 472 36.28 10.59 2.00
CA ASP A 472 37.33 10.54 2.99
C ASP A 472 36.82 9.87 4.28
N THR A 473 37.71 9.05 4.81
CA THR A 473 37.64 8.13 5.96
C THR A 473 36.92 8.63 7.20
#